data_AF-A0A0S7XKN3-F1
#
_entry.id   AF-A0A0S7XKN3-F1
#
_cell.length_a   1.000
_cell.length_b   1.000
_cell.length_c   1.000
_cell.angle_alpha   90.00
_cell.angle_beta   90.00
_cell.angle_gamma   90.00
#
_symmetry.space_group_name_H-M   'P 1'
#
loop_
_entity.id
_entity.type
_entity.pdbx_description
1 polymer ?
#
loop_
_entity_poly.entity_id
_entity_poly.type
_entity_poly.pdbx_seq_one_letter_code
_entity_poly.pdbx_strand_id
1 'polypeptide(L)'
;MAKIYYEDKCDIEILKGKTIAIIGYGSQGHAQAQNLRDSGLEVSVAEIEGTENYKLAQKHGFTPLSAAEASKRADLVQMLVPDEVQAWVYKEEIAPNLVAGNVLGFSHGFNIHYGQIKPAENLDVIMVAPKGPGHLVRSEFEKGG
;
A
#
# COMPACT_ATOMS: atom_id res chain seq x y z
N MET A 1 -2.92 -8.35 28.84
CA MET A 1 -4.01 -8.14 27.86
C MET A 1 -3.43 -7.38 26.68
N ALA A 2 -3.81 -7.68 25.44
CA ALA A 2 -3.30 -6.93 24.28
C ALA A 2 -3.80 -5.48 24.32
N LYS A 3 -2.96 -4.53 23.86
CA LYS A 3 -3.36 -3.13 23.72
C LYS A 3 -4.16 -2.99 22.42
N ILE A 4 -5.36 -2.40 22.51
CA ILE A 4 -6.26 -2.16 21.38
C ILE A 4 -6.28 -0.66 21.10
N TYR A 5 -6.14 -0.27 19.84
CA TYR A 5 -6.17 1.11 19.38
C TYR A 5 -7.46 1.37 18.60
N TYR A 6 -8.01 2.57 18.78
CA TYR A 6 -9.20 3.08 18.09
C TYR A 6 -8.87 4.44 17.47
N GLU A 7 -9.81 5.02 16.73
CA GLU A 7 -9.65 6.29 16.01
C GLU A 7 -9.13 7.43 16.90
N ASP A 8 -9.62 7.53 18.15
CA ASP A 8 -9.20 8.55 19.11
C ASP A 8 -7.72 8.44 19.56
N LYS A 9 -7.03 7.37 19.16
CA LYS A 9 -5.61 7.12 19.41
C LYS A 9 -4.78 7.12 18.12
N CYS A 10 -5.38 7.41 16.98
CA CYS A 10 -4.74 7.41 15.67
C CYS A 10 -4.87 8.80 15.04
N ASP A 11 -3.76 9.54 14.94
CA ASP A 11 -3.74 10.85 14.31
C ASP A 11 -3.47 10.70 12.80
N ILE A 12 -4.50 10.93 11.97
CA ILE A 12 -4.38 10.87 10.50
C ILE A 12 -3.60 12.06 9.93
N GLU A 13 -3.49 13.16 10.68
CA GLU A 13 -2.83 14.38 10.21
C GLU A 13 -1.33 14.16 9.92
N ILE A 14 -0.71 13.15 10.55
CA ILE A 14 0.69 12.78 10.31
C ILE A 14 0.94 12.34 8.86
N LEU A 15 -0.12 11.92 8.15
CA LEU A 15 -0.07 11.49 6.75
C LEU A 15 -0.47 12.61 5.78
N LYS A 16 -0.93 13.78 6.26
CA LYS A 16 -1.26 14.89 5.36
C LYS A 16 -0.04 15.43 4.64
N GLY A 17 -0.20 15.68 3.35
CA GLY A 17 0.88 16.09 2.45
C GLY A 17 1.90 14.99 2.15
N LYS A 18 1.67 13.76 2.62
CA LYS A 18 2.44 12.58 2.22
C LYS A 18 1.73 11.85 1.09
N THR A 19 2.49 11.41 0.09
CA THR A 19 1.98 10.56 -0.96
C THR A 19 2.12 9.08 -0.58
N ILE A 20 1.02 8.33 -0.67
CA ILE A 20 0.99 6.89 -0.44
C ILE A 20 0.91 6.17 -1.79
N ALA A 21 1.89 5.34 -2.12
CA ALA A 21 1.85 4.46 -3.28
C ALA A 21 1.32 3.08 -2.92
N ILE A 22 0.23 2.68 -3.57
CA ILE A 22 -0.35 1.34 -3.48
C ILE A 22 0.18 0.50 -4.64
N ILE A 23 0.99 -0.51 -4.34
CA ILE A 23 1.59 -1.38 -5.36
C ILE A 23 0.73 -2.62 -5.54
N GLY A 24 0.01 -2.69 -6.67
CA GLY A 24 -0.96 -3.74 -7.00
C GLY A 24 -2.39 -3.34 -6.62
N TYR A 25 -3.34 -3.61 -7.52
CA TYR A 25 -4.75 -3.23 -7.36
C TYR A 25 -5.68 -4.46 -7.32
N GLY A 26 -5.20 -5.55 -6.72
CA GLY A 26 -6.00 -6.75 -6.42
C GLY A 26 -6.91 -6.58 -5.20
N SER A 27 -7.20 -7.68 -4.50
CA SER A 27 -8.17 -7.68 -3.38
C SER A 27 -7.86 -6.63 -2.30
N GLN A 28 -6.67 -6.65 -1.70
CA GLN A 28 -6.31 -5.64 -0.69
C GLN A 28 -6.02 -4.27 -1.31
N GLY A 29 -5.40 -4.26 -2.51
CA GLY A 29 -5.04 -3.06 -3.25
C GLY A 29 -6.22 -2.12 -3.50
N HIS A 30 -7.30 -2.64 -4.08
CA HIS A 30 -8.48 -1.83 -4.38
C HIS A 30 -9.14 -1.26 -3.12
N ALA A 31 -9.10 -2.00 -2.01
CA ALA A 31 -9.76 -1.61 -0.77
C ALA A 31 -8.95 -0.53 -0.06
N GLN A 32 -7.66 -0.77 0.15
CA GLN A 32 -6.79 0.18 0.84
C GLN A 32 -6.62 1.47 0.05
N ALA A 33 -6.45 1.41 -1.28
CA ALA A 33 -6.33 2.61 -2.10
C ALA A 33 -7.56 3.53 -2.01
N GLN A 34 -8.75 2.95 -2.15
CA GLN A 34 -9.99 3.73 -2.10
C GLN A 34 -10.28 4.24 -0.68
N ASN A 35 -10.09 3.41 0.35
CA ASN A 35 -10.34 3.84 1.74
C ASN A 35 -9.39 4.96 2.16
N LEU A 36 -8.11 4.89 1.80
CA LEU A 36 -7.14 5.96 2.08
C LEU A 36 -7.51 7.26 1.36
N ARG A 37 -7.87 7.18 0.07
CA ARG A 37 -8.33 8.35 -0.69
C ARG A 37 -9.59 8.96 -0.08
N ASP A 38 -10.58 8.13 0.25
CA ASP A 38 -11.85 8.58 0.84
C ASP A 38 -11.65 9.12 2.27
N SER A 39 -10.53 8.76 2.93
CA SER A 39 -10.06 9.35 4.19
C SER A 39 -9.31 10.69 4.00
N GLY A 40 -9.25 11.21 2.77
CA GLY A 40 -8.63 12.50 2.44
C GLY A 40 -7.12 12.47 2.24
N LEU A 41 -6.53 11.30 2.02
CA LEU A 41 -5.09 11.14 1.80
C LEU A 41 -4.73 11.13 0.31
N GLU A 42 -3.50 11.54 0.00
CA GLU A 42 -2.96 11.48 -1.36
C GLU A 42 -2.50 10.05 -1.69
N VAL A 43 -3.16 9.43 -2.67
CA VAL A 43 -2.93 8.04 -3.03
C VAL A 43 -2.60 7.93 -4.52
N SER A 44 -1.50 7.25 -4.82
CA SER A 44 -1.17 6.76 -6.15
C SER A 44 -1.32 5.23 -6.21
N VAL A 45 -1.65 4.70 -7.37
CA VAL A 45 -1.80 3.26 -7.61
C VAL A 45 -0.81 2.85 -8.68
N ALA A 46 -0.09 1.77 -8.44
CA ALA A 46 0.70 1.10 -9.47
C ALA A 46 0.04 -0.21 -9.87
N GLU A 47 -0.15 -0.41 -11.18
CA GLU A 47 -0.71 -1.64 -11.74
C GLU A 47 -0.26 -1.79 -13.21
N ILE A 48 -0.13 -3.01 -13.68
CA ILE A 48 0.36 -3.31 -15.03
C ILE A 48 -0.68 -2.91 -16.08
N GLU A 49 -0.27 -2.07 -17.04
CA GLU A 49 -1.14 -1.59 -18.11
C GLU A 49 -1.80 -2.73 -18.89
N GLY A 50 -3.09 -2.56 -19.22
CA GLY A 50 -3.88 -3.52 -19.99
C GLY A 50 -4.49 -4.66 -19.16
N THR A 51 -4.08 -4.85 -17.91
CA THR A 51 -4.69 -5.85 -17.02
C THR A 51 -6.11 -5.46 -16.59
N GLU A 52 -6.89 -6.44 -16.12
CA GLU A 52 -8.23 -6.16 -15.59
C GLU A 52 -8.20 -5.28 -14.34
N ASN A 53 -7.20 -5.45 -13.48
CA ASN A 53 -7.01 -4.60 -12.30
C ASN A 53 -6.64 -3.16 -12.68
N TYR A 54 -5.86 -2.97 -13.75
CA TYR A 54 -5.57 -1.62 -14.27
C TYR A 54 -6.85 -0.93 -14.74
N LYS A 55 -7.68 -1.63 -15.53
CA LYS A 55 -8.99 -1.12 -15.96
C LYS A 55 -9.91 -0.85 -14.77
N LEU A 56 -9.87 -1.70 -13.74
CA LEU A 56 -10.66 -1.51 -12.52
C LEU A 56 -10.20 -0.27 -11.75
N ALA A 57 -8.90 -0.05 -11.61
CA ALA A 57 -8.35 1.15 -11.00
C ALA A 57 -8.80 2.42 -11.75
N GLN A 58 -8.76 2.40 -13.09
CA GLN A 58 -9.29 3.48 -13.92
C GLN A 58 -10.79 3.71 -13.69
N LYS A 59 -11.61 2.65 -13.62
CA LYS A 59 -13.04 2.75 -13.30
C LYS A 59 -13.29 3.35 -11.92
N HIS A 60 -12.40 3.10 -10.96
CA HIS A 60 -12.46 3.68 -9.62
C HIS A 60 -11.84 5.09 -9.55
N GLY A 61 -11.45 5.68 -10.69
CA GLY A 61 -10.97 7.06 -10.78
C GLY A 61 -9.47 7.24 -10.53
N PHE A 62 -8.69 6.17 -10.51
CA PHE A 62 -7.22 6.26 -10.46
C PHE A 62 -6.63 6.36 -11.86
N THR A 63 -5.44 6.97 -11.95
CA THR A 63 -4.58 6.90 -13.13
C THR A 63 -3.37 6.04 -12.75
N PRO A 64 -3.39 4.72 -13.01
CA PRO A 64 -2.33 3.86 -12.52
C PRO A 64 -0.99 4.16 -13.19
N LEU A 65 0.09 4.00 -12.42
CA LEU A 65 1.47 4.24 -12.85
C LEU A 65 2.25 2.92 -12.89
N SER A 66 3.48 2.96 -13.39
CA SER A 66 4.45 1.89 -13.09
C SER A 66 4.82 1.87 -11.60
N ALA A 67 5.29 0.73 -11.10
CA ALA A 67 5.75 0.60 -9.71
C ALA A 67 6.95 1.52 -9.43
N ALA A 68 7.89 1.67 -10.38
CA ALA A 68 8.97 2.65 -10.28
C ALA A 68 8.48 4.09 -10.17
N GLU A 69 7.56 4.52 -11.04
CA GLU A 69 7.05 5.90 -11.01
C GLU A 69 6.26 6.21 -9.73
N ALA A 70 5.43 5.27 -9.26
CA ALA A 70 4.69 5.44 -8.02
C ALA A 70 5.64 5.51 -6.83
N SER A 71 6.63 4.61 -6.75
CA SER A 71 7.59 4.55 -5.65
C SER A 71 8.46 5.80 -5.58
N LYS A 72 8.87 6.35 -6.73
CA LYS A 72 9.68 7.58 -6.80
C LYS A 72 8.99 8.82 -6.25
N ARG A 73 7.65 8.84 -6.26
CA ARG A 73 6.84 9.98 -5.80
C ARG A 73 6.33 9.80 -4.37
N ALA A 74 6.53 8.63 -3.77
CA ALA A 74 5.89 8.25 -2.53
C ALA A 74 6.75 8.55 -1.30
N ASP A 75 6.08 8.93 -0.21
CA ASP A 75 6.64 8.91 1.13
C ASP A 75 6.46 7.53 1.79
N LEU A 76 5.35 6.85 1.44
CA LEU A 76 5.01 5.51 1.90
C LEU A 76 4.66 4.62 0.71
N VAL A 77 5.32 3.48 0.60
CA VAL A 77 5.04 2.45 -0.41
C VAL A 77 4.41 1.23 0.26
N GLN A 78 3.16 0.91 -0.06
CA GLN A 78 2.41 -0.20 0.49
C GLN A 78 2.35 -1.37 -0.53
N MET A 79 3.01 -2.48 -0.19
CA MET A 79 3.12 -3.68 -1.03
C MET A 79 1.86 -4.54 -0.95
N LEU A 80 1.10 -4.61 -2.05
CA LEU A 80 -0.17 -5.36 -2.15
C LEU A 80 -0.26 -6.27 -3.39
N VAL A 81 0.85 -6.48 -4.09
CA VAL A 81 1.02 -7.55 -5.07
C VAL A 81 1.19 -8.91 -4.37
N PRO A 82 0.93 -10.04 -5.06
CA PRO A 82 1.10 -11.38 -4.48
C PRO A 82 2.48 -11.61 -3.87
N ASP A 83 2.54 -12.35 -2.76
CA ASP A 83 3.78 -12.53 -1.97
C ASP A 83 4.93 -13.09 -2.81
N GLU A 84 4.63 -13.99 -3.75
CA GLU A 84 5.59 -14.63 -4.65
C GLU A 84 6.25 -13.66 -5.65
N VAL A 85 5.64 -12.51 -5.93
CA VAL A 85 6.20 -11.50 -6.84
C VAL A 85 6.79 -10.29 -6.11
N GLN A 86 6.45 -10.07 -4.83
CA GLN A 86 6.89 -8.89 -4.08
C GLN A 86 8.41 -8.71 -4.08
N ALA A 87 9.20 -9.78 -3.93
CA ALA A 87 10.66 -9.68 -3.88
C ALA A 87 11.27 -9.16 -5.18
N TRP A 88 10.73 -9.61 -6.33
CA TRP A 88 11.16 -9.14 -7.64
C TRP A 88 10.74 -7.68 -7.85
N VAL A 89 9.48 -7.35 -7.60
CA VAL A 89 8.97 -5.97 -7.74
C VAL A 89 9.75 -5.02 -6.83
N TYR A 90 10.02 -5.42 -5.59
CA TYR A 90 10.81 -4.62 -4.66
C TYR A 90 12.20 -4.33 -5.23
N LYS A 91 12.93 -5.37 -5.66
CA LYS A 91 14.30 -5.24 -6.11
C LYS A 91 14.43 -4.39 -7.38
N GLU A 92 13.55 -4.62 -8.35
CA GLU A 92 13.68 -4.01 -9.68
C GLU A 92 13.01 -2.63 -9.77
N GLU A 93 11.86 -2.45 -9.12
CA GLU A 93 11.02 -1.27 -9.34
C GLU A 93 10.97 -0.33 -8.13
N ILE A 94 11.13 -0.83 -6.90
CA ILE A 94 10.86 -0.03 -5.69
C ILE A 94 12.15 0.43 -5.03
N ALA A 95 13.02 -0.51 -4.65
CA ALA A 95 14.25 -0.24 -3.92
C ALA A 95 15.14 0.85 -4.56
N PRO A 96 15.31 0.92 -5.90
CA PRO A 96 16.10 1.98 -6.53
C PRO A 96 15.52 3.39 -6.38
N ASN A 97 14.24 3.51 -6.03
CA ASN A 97 13.50 4.76 -5.95
C ASN A 97 13.26 5.24 -4.51
N LEU A 98 13.56 4.41 -3.50
CA LEU A 98 13.39 4.78 -2.10
C LEU A 98 14.59 5.58 -1.58
N VAL A 99 14.30 6.58 -0.75
CA VAL A 99 15.28 7.42 -0.06
C VAL A 99 15.12 7.30 1.45
N ALA A 100 16.12 7.79 2.20
CA ALA A 100 16.10 7.78 3.66
C ALA A 100 14.83 8.46 4.19
N GLY A 101 14.16 7.81 5.15
CA GLY A 101 12.91 8.30 5.74
C GLY A 101 11.64 7.92 4.96
N ASN A 102 11.74 7.25 3.81
CA ASN A 102 10.58 6.58 3.22
C ASN A 102 10.15 5.39 4.09
N VAL A 103 8.85 5.10 4.04
CA VAL A 103 8.22 3.98 4.73
C VAL A 103 7.88 2.87 3.73
N LEU A 104 8.32 1.64 4.00
CA LEU A 104 7.94 0.44 3.27
C LEU A 104 6.90 -0.35 4.08
N GLY A 105 5.68 -0.42 3.58
CA GLY A 105 4.55 -1.07 4.23
C GLY A 105 4.13 -2.38 3.56
N PHE A 106 3.60 -3.30 4.37
CA PHE A 106 3.09 -4.60 3.93
C PHE A 106 1.72 -4.91 4.56
N SER A 107 0.96 -5.83 3.96
CA SER A 107 -0.24 -6.43 4.59
C SER A 107 -0.07 -7.89 4.98
N HIS A 108 1.07 -8.49 4.65
CA HIS A 108 1.50 -9.78 5.18
C HIS A 108 3.02 -9.76 5.40
N GLY A 109 3.49 -10.32 6.51
CA GLY A 109 4.90 -10.30 6.89
C GLY A 109 5.76 -11.37 6.21
N PHE A 110 5.23 -12.16 5.26
CA PHE A 110 5.93 -13.33 4.69
C PHE A 110 7.33 -12.97 4.16
N ASN A 111 7.42 -12.00 3.26
CA ASN A 111 8.68 -11.65 2.59
C ASN A 111 9.73 -11.05 3.54
N ILE A 112 9.29 -10.33 4.57
CA ILE A 112 10.19 -9.80 5.61
C ILE A 112 10.64 -10.91 6.56
N HIS A 113 9.69 -11.72 7.06
CA HIS A 113 9.97 -12.78 8.02
C HIS A 113 10.91 -13.85 7.48
N TYR A 114 10.74 -14.24 6.21
CA TYR A 114 11.58 -15.24 5.55
C TYR A 114 12.77 -14.64 4.77
N GLY A 115 13.06 -13.35 4.96
CA GLY A 115 14.24 -12.69 4.40
C GLY A 115 14.31 -12.66 2.86
N GLN A 116 13.15 -12.78 2.19
CA GLN A 116 13.04 -12.66 0.73
C GLN A 116 13.20 -11.21 0.29
N ILE A 117 12.75 -10.27 1.13
CA ILE A 117 13.03 -8.83 1.02
C ILE A 117 13.88 -8.42 2.21
N LYS A 118 15.00 -7.74 1.93
CA LYS A 118 15.87 -7.12 2.92
C LYS A 118 15.87 -5.61 2.68
N PRO A 119 15.01 -4.85 3.38
CA PRO A 119 14.96 -3.40 3.26
C PRO A 119 16.28 -2.77 3.69
N ALA A 120 16.60 -1.61 3.13
CA ALA A 120 17.74 -0.83 3.60
C ALA A 120 17.50 -0.34 5.04
N GLU A 121 18.56 -0.23 5.85
CA GLU A 121 18.46 0.10 7.29
C GLU A 121 17.90 1.50 7.56
N ASN A 122 17.93 2.39 6.57
CA ASN A 122 17.46 3.76 6.65
C ASN A 122 15.98 3.93 6.24
N LEU A 123 15.27 2.82 6.03
CA LEU A 123 13.82 2.80 5.74
C LEU A 123 13.06 2.36 6.99
N ASP A 124 11.94 3.01 7.24
CA ASP A 124 10.97 2.50 8.21
C ASP A 124 10.18 1.35 7.55
N VAL A 125 10.02 0.23 8.26
CA VAL A 125 9.29 -0.94 7.77
C VAL A 125 8.10 -1.22 8.66
N ILE A 126 6.90 -1.17 8.10
CA ILE A 126 5.65 -1.34 8.85
C ILE A 126 4.77 -2.43 8.25
N MET A 127 3.79 -2.90 9.02
CA MET A 127 2.77 -3.80 8.54
C MET A 127 1.38 -3.38 9.05
N VAL A 128 0.44 -3.25 8.12
CA VAL A 128 -0.99 -3.09 8.41
C VAL A 128 -1.70 -4.23 7.71
N ALA A 129 -2.17 -5.20 8.50
CA ALA A 129 -2.71 -6.47 7.99
C ALA A 129 -4.20 -6.63 8.35
N PRO A 130 -5.13 -6.06 7.55
CA PRO A 130 -6.57 -6.20 7.77
C PRO A 130 -6.99 -7.65 7.96
N LYS A 131 -7.89 -7.89 8.93
CA LYS A 131 -8.40 -9.24 9.25
C LYS A 131 -9.67 -9.55 8.50
N GLY A 132 -9.56 -9.51 7.17
CA GLY A 132 -10.64 -9.84 6.25
C GLY A 132 -10.19 -9.79 4.80
N PRO A 133 -10.92 -10.44 3.88
CA PRO A 133 -10.71 -10.28 2.45
C PRO A 133 -10.95 -8.82 2.05
N GLY A 134 -10.24 -8.35 1.03
CA GLY A 134 -10.23 -6.92 0.72
C GLY A 134 -11.59 -6.34 0.30
N HIS A 135 -12.45 -7.14 -0.34
CA HIS A 135 -13.81 -6.68 -0.65
C HIS A 135 -14.62 -6.36 0.62
N LEU A 136 -14.43 -7.12 1.72
CA LEU A 136 -15.07 -6.81 3.01
C LEU A 136 -14.43 -5.59 3.67
N VAL A 137 -13.10 -5.45 3.56
CA VAL A 137 -12.39 -4.24 4.05
C VAL A 137 -12.95 -2.97 3.38
N ARG A 138 -13.28 -3.04 2.09
CA ARG A 138 -13.92 -1.93 1.39
C ARG A 138 -15.37 -1.76 1.82
N SER A 139 -16.18 -2.82 1.78
CA SER A 139 -17.62 -2.70 2.03
C SER A 139 -17.97 -2.27 3.44
N GLU A 140 -17.20 -2.69 4.46
CA GLU A 140 -17.44 -2.25 5.83
C GLU A 140 -17.04 -0.78 6.03
N PHE A 141 -15.97 -0.31 5.38
CA PHE A 141 -15.60 1.10 5.38
C PHE A 141 -16.72 1.97 4.76
N GLU A 142 -17.30 1.55 3.63
CA GLU A 142 -18.41 2.28 2.99
C GLU A 142 -19.68 2.34 3.85
N LYS A 143 -19.86 1.41 4.80
CA LYS A 143 -20.98 1.40 5.76
C LYS A 143 -20.72 2.25 7.01
N GLY A 144 -19.53 2.82 7.16
CA GLY A 144 -19.14 3.64 8.30
C GLY A 144 -18.18 2.99 9.29
N GLY A 145 -17.85 1.70 9.11
CA GLY A 145 -16.89 0.99 9.98
C GLY A 145 -17.36 0.71 11.40
#